data_AF-A0A7W0QVG7-F1
#
_entry.id   AF-A0A7W0QVG7-F1
#
_cell.length_a   1.000
_cell.length_b   1.000
_cell.length_c   1.000
_cell.angle_alpha   90.00
_cell.angle_beta   90.00
_cell.angle_gamma   90.00
#
_symmetry.space_group_name_H-M   'P 1'
#
loop_
_entity.id
_entity.type
_entity.pdbx_description
1 polymer ?
#
loop_
_entity_poly.entity_id
_entity_poly.type
_entity_poly.pdbx_seq_one_letter_code
_entity_poly.pdbx_strand_id
1 'polypeptide(L)'
;DANFFPFPSIDGSPESVVGGGDIAVALSDSEATQALLQYLATPEAAEIWAELGGYVSPNENVDTSVYPDDTTRAIAEALVGAGDNFRFDMSDQMPPDFGGTPGQGEWAILQDFLADPTSVDATAAALEAAAADAYGA
;
A
#
# COMPACT_ATOMS: atom_id res chain seq x y z
N ASP A 1 -25.35 -2.65 0.29
CA ASP A 1 -24.21 -1.88 -0.23
C ASP A 1 -23.07 -1.94 0.75
N ALA A 2 -21.86 -2.17 0.24
CA ALA A 2 -20.61 -2.06 1.01
C ALA A 2 -20.09 -0.63 0.86
N ASN A 3 -19.57 -0.07 1.95
CA ASN A 3 -19.00 1.28 1.99
C ASN A 3 -17.64 1.23 2.70
N PHE A 4 -16.90 2.32 2.68
CA PHE A 4 -15.56 2.43 3.27
C PHE A 4 -15.49 3.56 4.31
N PHE A 5 -14.42 3.57 5.09
CA PHE A 5 -14.11 4.61 6.06
C PHE A 5 -12.58 4.84 6.05
N PRO A 6 -12.12 6.06 6.38
CA PRO A 6 -10.69 6.36 6.44
C PRO A 6 -10.01 5.54 7.53
N PHE A 7 -8.71 5.29 7.37
CA PHE A 7 -7.92 4.63 8.40
C PHE A 7 -7.93 5.47 9.69
N PRO A 8 -8.05 4.86 10.88
CA PRO A 8 -8.13 5.62 12.13
C PRO A 8 -6.93 6.52 12.36
N SER A 9 -7.19 7.78 12.74
CA SER A 9 -6.15 8.70 13.21
C SER A 9 -5.63 8.26 14.57
N ILE A 10 -4.30 8.26 14.74
CA ILE A 10 -3.63 7.98 16.01
C ILE A 10 -3.04 9.30 16.50
N ASP A 11 -3.43 9.74 17.71
CA ASP A 11 -2.95 10.99 18.33
C ASP A 11 -3.08 12.25 17.43
N GLY A 12 -4.10 12.29 16.58
CA GLY A 12 -4.33 13.40 15.66
C GLY A 12 -3.46 13.37 14.40
N SER A 13 -2.91 12.21 14.04
CA SER A 13 -2.25 11.99 12.75
C SER A 13 -3.18 12.37 11.58
N PRO A 14 -2.63 12.88 10.47
CA PRO A 14 -3.42 13.07 9.25
C PRO A 14 -4.04 11.75 8.77
N GLU A 15 -5.11 11.85 7.99
CA GLU A 15 -5.67 10.69 7.30
C GLU A 15 -4.62 10.06 6.40
N SER A 16 -4.55 8.73 6.42
CA SER A 16 -3.65 7.94 5.59
C SER A 16 -4.42 6.91 4.79
N VAL A 17 -3.88 6.57 3.64
CA VAL A 17 -4.30 5.41 2.85
C VAL A 17 -3.15 4.41 2.92
N VAL A 18 -3.44 3.22 3.44
CA VAL A 18 -2.51 2.09 3.40
C VAL A 18 -2.94 1.17 2.28
N GLY A 19 -2.02 0.83 1.38
CA GLY A 19 -2.34 -0.03 0.24
C GLY A 19 -1.13 -0.73 -0.34
N GLY A 20 -1.41 -1.71 -1.20
CA GLY A 20 -0.44 -2.30 -2.12
C GLY A 20 -0.68 -1.80 -3.55
N GLY A 21 0.15 -2.23 -4.48
CA GLY A 21 -0.03 -1.89 -5.89
C GLY A 21 0.74 -2.81 -6.84
N ASP A 22 0.29 -2.82 -8.08
CA ASP A 22 0.97 -3.50 -9.18
C ASP A 22 1.86 -2.51 -9.94
N ILE A 23 3.06 -2.96 -10.32
CA ILE A 23 4.04 -2.14 -11.03
C ILE A 23 4.43 -2.84 -12.33
N ALA A 24 4.38 -2.12 -13.45
CA ALA A 24 4.93 -2.60 -14.71
C ALA A 24 6.46 -2.43 -14.72
N VAL A 25 7.19 -3.52 -14.98
CA VAL A 25 8.66 -3.56 -14.94
C VAL A 25 9.24 -3.81 -16.33
N ALA A 26 10.20 -2.96 -16.74
CA ALA A 26 10.99 -3.20 -17.95
C ALA A 26 11.96 -4.37 -17.72
N LEU A 27 11.88 -5.41 -18.54
CA LEU A 27 12.88 -6.47 -18.59
C LEU A 27 13.94 -6.25 -19.68
N SER A 28 13.79 -5.19 -20.47
CA SER A 28 14.73 -4.75 -21.49
C SER A 28 14.66 -3.23 -21.73
N ASP A 29 15.77 -2.64 -22.14
CA ASP A 29 15.88 -1.19 -22.40
C ASP A 29 15.54 -0.80 -23.86
N SER A 30 14.75 -1.63 -24.55
CA SER A 30 14.38 -1.32 -25.94
C SER A 30 13.44 -0.11 -26.02
N GLU A 31 13.54 0.66 -27.10
CA GLU A 31 12.63 1.80 -27.37
C GLU A 31 11.16 1.39 -27.28
N ALA A 32 10.81 0.20 -27.78
CA ALA A 32 9.45 -0.33 -27.73
C ALA A 32 8.99 -0.62 -26.29
N THR A 33 9.85 -1.20 -25.45
CA THR A 33 9.55 -1.45 -24.03
C THR A 33 9.29 -0.15 -23.29
N GLN A 34 10.18 0.84 -23.49
CA GLN A 34 10.07 2.14 -22.84
C GLN A 34 8.83 2.91 -23.31
N ALA A 35 8.46 2.80 -24.59
CA ALA A 35 7.24 3.39 -25.12
C ALA A 35 5.98 2.79 -24.47
N LEU A 36 5.95 1.47 -24.26
CA LEU A 36 4.83 0.81 -23.59
C LEU A 36 4.69 1.26 -22.13
N LEU A 37 5.79 1.32 -21.38
CA LEU A 37 5.74 1.78 -19.98
C LEU A 37 5.30 3.24 -19.87
N GLN A 38 5.76 4.11 -20.77
CA GLN A 38 5.28 5.49 -20.85
C GLN A 38 3.79 5.55 -21.14
N TYR A 39 3.27 4.74 -22.06
CA TYR A 39 1.84 4.65 -22.33
C TYR A 39 1.07 4.20 -21.09
N LEU A 40 1.51 3.14 -20.41
CA LEU A 40 0.85 2.64 -19.20
C LEU A 40 0.82 3.66 -18.05
N ALA A 41 1.75 4.63 -18.04
CA ALA A 41 1.78 5.72 -17.08
C ALA A 41 0.85 6.91 -17.42
N THR A 42 0.20 6.89 -18.59
CA THR A 42 -0.73 7.97 -18.98
C THR A 42 -2.10 7.84 -18.30
N PRO A 43 -2.84 8.95 -18.13
CA PRO A 43 -4.22 8.88 -17.66
C PRO A 43 -5.12 8.10 -18.64
N GLU A 44 -4.92 8.26 -19.95
CA GLU A 44 -5.68 7.53 -20.99
C GLU A 44 -5.58 6.00 -20.80
N ALA A 45 -4.38 5.48 -20.54
CA ALA A 45 -4.23 4.06 -20.28
C ALA A 45 -4.91 3.64 -18.97
N ALA A 46 -4.81 4.44 -17.91
CA ALA A 46 -5.43 4.15 -16.61
C ALA A 46 -6.97 4.24 -16.64
N GLU A 47 -7.53 5.18 -17.41
CA GLU A 47 -8.98 5.38 -17.56
C GLU A 47 -9.66 4.16 -18.18
N ILE A 48 -9.00 3.46 -19.12
CA ILE A 48 -9.49 2.19 -19.68
C ILE A 48 -9.76 1.15 -18.58
N TRP A 49 -8.89 1.07 -17.55
CA TRP A 49 -9.09 0.14 -16.43
C TRP A 49 -10.08 0.68 -15.41
N ALA A 50 -10.06 1.99 -15.17
CA ALA A 50 -10.99 2.65 -14.25
C ALA A 50 -12.45 2.44 -14.68
N GLU A 51 -12.74 2.54 -15.98
CA GLU A 51 -14.08 2.27 -16.56
C GLU A 51 -14.57 0.83 -16.32
N LEU A 52 -13.65 -0.14 -16.30
CA LEU A 52 -13.97 -1.56 -16.06
C LEU A 52 -14.25 -1.86 -14.59
N GLY A 53 -13.75 -1.02 -13.67
CA GLY A 53 -13.86 -1.20 -12.22
C GLY A 53 -12.90 -2.25 -11.65
N GLY A 54 -12.89 -2.38 -10.32
CA GLY A 54 -11.97 -3.28 -9.60
C GLY A 54 -10.51 -2.80 -9.57
N TYR A 55 -10.28 -1.56 -9.98
CA TYR A 55 -8.98 -0.91 -10.09
C TYR A 55 -9.11 0.54 -9.62
N VAL A 56 -8.07 1.09 -9.00
CA VAL A 56 -7.91 2.53 -8.73
C VAL A 56 -6.53 2.96 -9.18
N SER A 57 -6.42 4.18 -9.73
CA SER A 57 -5.16 4.69 -10.26
C SER A 57 -4.54 5.70 -9.30
N PRO A 58 -3.21 5.67 -9.07
CA PRO A 58 -2.52 6.75 -8.37
C PRO A 58 -2.23 7.96 -9.29
N ASN A 59 -2.59 7.91 -10.58
CA ASN A 59 -2.34 9.02 -11.50
C ASN A 59 -3.32 10.16 -11.25
N GLU A 60 -2.81 11.30 -10.78
CA GLU A 60 -3.58 12.51 -10.43
C GLU A 60 -4.36 13.13 -11.61
N ASN A 61 -4.06 12.72 -12.84
CA ASN A 61 -4.68 13.25 -14.05
C ASN A 61 -5.83 12.37 -14.58
N VAL A 62 -6.14 11.25 -13.92
CA VAL A 62 -7.28 10.39 -14.29
C VAL A 62 -8.59 11.09 -13.93
N ASP A 63 -9.53 11.15 -14.88
CA ASP A 63 -10.89 11.62 -14.60
C ASP A 63 -11.63 10.60 -13.72
N THR A 64 -11.83 10.91 -12.44
CA THR A 64 -12.49 9.98 -11.51
C THR A 64 -13.98 9.76 -11.85
N SER A 65 -14.58 10.56 -12.73
CA SER A 65 -15.97 10.35 -13.15
C SER A 65 -16.16 9.10 -14.02
N VAL A 66 -15.08 8.51 -14.54
CA VAL A 66 -15.14 7.29 -15.35
C VAL A 66 -15.34 6.02 -14.52
N TYR A 67 -15.11 6.08 -13.20
CA TYR A 67 -15.33 4.93 -12.32
C TYR A 67 -16.82 4.53 -12.29
N PRO A 68 -17.14 3.23 -12.38
CA PRO A 68 -18.51 2.74 -12.62
C PRO A 68 -19.46 2.92 -11.43
N ASP A 69 -18.92 3.17 -10.23
CA ASP A 69 -19.69 3.33 -9.00
C ASP A 69 -19.07 4.36 -8.05
N ASP A 70 -19.93 4.93 -7.20
CA ASP A 70 -19.57 5.99 -6.26
C ASP A 70 -18.56 5.54 -5.20
N THR A 71 -18.58 4.26 -4.81
CA THR A 71 -17.66 3.71 -3.81
C THR A 71 -16.24 3.65 -4.37
N THR A 72 -16.07 3.04 -5.54
CA THR A 72 -14.76 2.95 -6.22
C THR A 72 -14.23 4.34 -6.56
N ARG A 73 -15.08 5.25 -7.02
CA ARG A 73 -14.70 6.66 -7.28
C ARG A 73 -14.16 7.34 -6.02
N ALA A 74 -14.88 7.23 -4.91
CA ALA A 74 -14.47 7.85 -3.66
C ALA A 74 -13.20 7.21 -3.06
N ILE A 75 -12.96 5.91 -3.29
CA ILE A 75 -11.69 5.26 -2.94
C ILE A 75 -10.53 5.80 -3.80
N ALA A 76 -10.73 5.99 -5.11
CA ALA A 76 -9.70 6.57 -5.99
C ALA A 76 -9.38 8.03 -5.61
N GLU A 77 -10.40 8.83 -5.27
CA GLU A 77 -10.23 10.19 -4.77
C GLU A 77 -9.50 10.21 -3.43
N ALA A 78 -9.79 9.27 -2.52
CA ALA A 78 -9.05 9.14 -1.26
C ALA A 78 -7.59 8.75 -1.48
N LEU A 79 -7.31 7.85 -2.44
CA LEU A 79 -5.95 7.44 -2.81
C LEU A 79 -5.12 8.64 -3.28
N VAL A 80 -5.62 9.40 -4.26
CA VAL A 80 -4.93 10.59 -4.77
C VAL A 80 -4.86 11.68 -3.69
N GLY A 81 -5.95 11.89 -2.95
CA GLY A 81 -6.05 12.89 -1.90
C GLY A 81 -5.13 12.64 -0.70
N ALA A 82 -4.71 11.40 -0.47
CA ALA A 82 -3.72 11.08 0.55
C ALA A 82 -2.38 11.78 0.31
N GLY A 83 -2.02 12.02 -0.95
CA GLY A 83 -0.72 12.61 -1.34
C GLY A 83 0.45 11.88 -0.66
N ASP A 84 1.29 12.63 0.04
CA ASP A 84 2.44 12.10 0.77
C ASP A 84 2.08 11.24 2.00
N ASN A 85 0.80 11.11 2.36
CA ASN A 85 0.32 10.27 3.46
C ASN A 85 -0.07 8.85 3.01
N PHE A 86 0.12 8.49 1.73
CA PHE A 86 0.05 7.09 1.31
C PHE A 86 1.17 6.27 1.97
N ARG A 87 0.85 5.04 2.40
CA ARG A 87 1.81 4.10 3.02
C ARG A 87 1.66 2.71 2.43
N PHE A 88 2.77 2.02 2.22
CA PHE A 88 2.78 0.56 2.15
C PHE A 88 2.79 -0.01 3.57
N ASP A 89 2.41 -1.29 3.73
CA ASP A 89 2.50 -1.97 5.02
C ASP A 89 3.96 -1.96 5.51
N MET A 90 4.16 -2.02 6.84
CA MET A 90 5.49 -2.06 7.45
C MET A 90 6.32 -3.21 6.89
N SER A 91 5.70 -4.39 6.74
CA SER A 91 6.34 -5.60 6.23
C SER A 91 6.84 -5.47 4.78
N ASP A 92 6.16 -4.68 3.93
CA ASP A 92 6.55 -4.44 2.54
C ASP A 92 7.87 -3.66 2.42
N GLN A 93 8.20 -2.86 3.44
CA GLN A 93 9.34 -1.94 3.42
C GLN A 93 10.58 -2.49 4.14
N MET A 94 10.48 -3.68 4.74
CA MET A 94 11.52 -4.24 5.60
C MET A 94 12.14 -5.52 5.02
N PRO A 95 13.34 -5.92 5.48
CA PRO A 95 13.97 -7.16 5.04
C PRO A 95 13.03 -8.37 5.24
N PRO A 96 13.06 -9.37 4.35
CA PRO A 96 12.21 -10.56 4.46
C PRO A 96 12.34 -11.30 5.80
N ASP A 97 13.54 -11.27 6.41
CA ASP A 97 13.81 -11.89 7.71
C ASP A 97 13.03 -11.21 8.86
N PHE A 98 12.64 -9.95 8.69
CA PHE A 98 11.75 -9.23 9.62
C PHE A 98 10.28 -9.31 9.18
N GLY A 99 9.95 -8.76 8.00
CA GLY A 99 8.55 -8.51 7.62
C GLY A 99 7.89 -9.62 6.81
N GLY A 100 8.66 -10.31 5.96
CA GLY A 100 8.11 -11.12 4.87
C GLY A 100 7.97 -12.62 5.15
N THR A 101 8.56 -13.13 6.24
CA THR A 101 8.65 -14.58 6.49
C THR A 101 7.56 -15.07 7.45
N PRO A 102 6.64 -15.95 7.01
CA PRO A 102 5.58 -16.46 7.87
C PRO A 102 6.11 -17.13 9.14
N GLY A 103 5.58 -16.74 10.30
CA GLY A 103 5.95 -17.32 11.59
C GLY A 103 7.33 -16.90 12.10
N GLN A 104 7.92 -15.85 11.54
CA GLN A 104 9.16 -15.24 12.02
C GLN A 104 9.01 -13.71 12.10
N GLY A 105 9.99 -13.04 12.73
CA GLY A 105 10.07 -11.59 12.80
C GLY A 105 8.76 -10.90 13.23
N GLU A 106 8.41 -9.85 12.51
CA GLU A 106 7.20 -9.06 12.68
C GLU A 106 5.93 -9.92 12.74
N TRP A 107 5.78 -10.85 11.79
CA TRP A 107 4.56 -11.64 11.65
C TRP A 107 4.34 -12.54 12.89
N ALA A 108 5.38 -13.20 13.40
CA ALA A 108 5.27 -13.97 14.64
C ALA A 108 4.93 -13.07 15.83
N ILE A 109 5.65 -11.96 15.98
CA ILE A 109 5.52 -11.06 17.13
C ILE A 109 4.11 -10.43 17.19
N LEU A 110 3.56 -10.00 16.06
CA LEU A 110 2.22 -9.41 15.99
C LEU A 110 1.11 -10.46 16.19
N GLN A 111 1.31 -11.72 15.78
CA GLN A 111 0.38 -12.81 16.11
C GLN A 111 0.39 -13.14 17.61
N ASP A 112 1.56 -13.18 18.23
CA ASP A 112 1.69 -13.41 19.67
C ASP A 112 1.04 -12.26 20.47
N PHE A 113 1.21 -11.01 20.02
CA PHE A 113 0.51 -9.86 20.59
C PHE A 113 -1.01 -9.92 20.40
N LEU A 114 -1.49 -10.38 19.24
CA LEU A 114 -2.92 -10.58 19.02
C LEU A 114 -3.49 -11.66 19.96
N ALA A 115 -2.71 -12.71 20.25
CA ALA A 115 -3.09 -13.77 21.18
C ALA A 115 -3.08 -13.31 22.64
N ASP A 116 -2.14 -12.45 23.03
CA ASP A 116 -2.04 -11.82 24.35
C ASP A 116 -1.63 -10.33 24.26
N PRO A 117 -2.60 -9.40 24.19
CA PRO A 117 -2.33 -7.99 23.96
C PRO A 117 -1.94 -7.23 25.24
N THR A 118 -1.67 -7.93 26.36
CA THR A 118 -1.45 -7.29 27.66
C THR A 118 -0.12 -6.56 27.79
N SER A 119 0.85 -6.86 26.93
CA SER A 119 2.24 -6.41 27.06
C SER A 119 2.74 -5.61 25.85
N VAL A 120 2.09 -4.47 25.56
CA VAL A 120 2.42 -3.58 24.42
C VAL A 120 3.91 -3.19 24.40
N ASP A 121 4.46 -2.75 25.52
CA ASP A 121 5.87 -2.33 25.60
C ASP A 121 6.85 -3.46 25.28
N ALA A 122 6.50 -4.70 25.69
CA ALA A 122 7.32 -5.87 25.40
C ALA A 122 7.25 -6.25 23.92
N THR A 123 6.06 -6.18 23.31
CA THR A 123 5.87 -6.38 21.87
C THR A 123 6.66 -5.36 21.06
N ALA A 124 6.59 -4.08 21.43
CA ALA A 124 7.37 -3.03 20.77
C ALA A 124 8.88 -3.29 20.88
N ALA A 125 9.38 -3.65 22.06
CA ALA A 125 10.79 -4.00 22.24
C ALA A 125 11.22 -5.23 21.42
N ALA A 126 10.34 -6.23 21.28
CA ALA A 126 10.61 -7.40 20.45
C ALA A 126 10.68 -7.05 18.95
N LEU A 127 9.79 -6.20 18.46
CA LEU A 127 9.81 -5.70 17.08
C LEU A 127 11.12 -4.95 16.80
N GLU A 128 11.52 -4.03 17.67
CA GLU A 128 12.79 -3.29 17.53
C GLU A 128 14.01 -4.21 17.52
N ALA A 129 14.03 -5.21 18.41
CA ALA A 129 15.12 -6.18 18.45
C ALA A 129 15.19 -7.04 17.18
N ALA A 130 14.04 -7.50 16.67
CA ALA A 130 13.99 -8.29 15.44
C ALA A 130 14.36 -7.45 14.21
N ALA A 131 13.96 -6.18 14.15
CA ALA A 131 14.37 -5.27 13.09
C ALA A 131 15.90 -5.06 13.12
N ALA A 132 16.48 -4.78 14.29
CA ALA A 132 17.92 -4.59 14.44
C ALA A 132 18.74 -5.82 13.99
N ASP A 133 18.26 -7.03 14.29
CA ASP A 133 18.90 -8.27 13.83
C ASP A 133 18.82 -8.43 12.31
N ALA A 134 17.65 -8.18 11.72
CA ALA A 134 17.41 -8.33 10.28
C ALA A 134 18.19 -7.33 9.41
N TYR A 135 18.46 -6.13 9.92
CA TYR A 135 19.28 -5.13 9.20
C TYR A 135 20.80 -5.36 9.34
N GLY A 136 21.23 -6.29 10.18
CA GLY A 136 22.64 -6.60 10.41
C GLY A 136 23.41 -5.42 10.99
N ALA A 137 23.53 -5.36 12.32
CA ALA A 137 24.43 -4.42 13.00
C ALA A 137 25.88 -4.53 12.51
#